data_AF-A0A420NNI5-F1
#
_entry.id   AF-A0A420NNI5-F1
#
_cell.length_a   1.000
_cell.length_b   1.000
_cell.length_c   1.000
_cell.angle_alpha   90.00
_cell.angle_beta   90.00
_cell.angle_gamma   90.00
#
_symmetry.space_group_name_H-M   'P 1'
#
loop_
_entity.id
_entity.type
_entity.pdbx_description
1 polymer ?
#
loop_
_entity_poly.entity_id
_entity_poly.type
_entity_poly.pdbx_seq_one_letter_code
_entity_poly.pdbx_strand_id
1 'polypeptide(L)'
;MVLPCWKFFGFLTAARLCEGKEPKSDVTTWWHDSSVINTNASVAADEVRRSRRYKVSISLAGEDDFHRSFVYESIPRNGNGKMLDPAQPEKEYDFADGDGITIEADEGISMAWTQFIYRKDIDVRIVTTDGSSIGPASNVVIRPADLGFKVKSPKDNTVLIRVPFQKSGARFSVEFRDDLVTYRSNGTDYVNDGGVIVSEEPKNGLIIFASPPLPKDLVPSKTSSNVQVIHSGKVTQDTFGSKPTMIFESGIHWIEKDGIVGKDHIKLHPNTHYVYFEPGAYVKAALEYTTKHPTFHTVGYGVLSGENYVYMANTVKNYTSVKDDRYSLRMFWHQSVMDNQTWHCIGPTLNSPPFNTMDLYPMNSTPHEEDNKVSAYIRDYKQVGAYYFQTDGTQMYRGSVRDVFWHVNDDAIKLYHSGAQLHALTIWKARNNAIIQMGWKPRNVSDVSVSKLRIIHNRWIKPDAYVPSAILGASPFYGDPKKIDTRRTMQVNIDDVVCEGICAALMTIAPMQNFDLKMSNVRFEMLHKDAELRLGRSVVGMDAGEGMDNYTPGQGNLTLGIHITNWTIGDKEVDKNNASEDVLGQLKINPMFDGDWTIE
;
A
#
# COMPACT_ATOMS: atom_id res chain seq x y z
N MET A 1 9.03 61.15 -58.29
CA MET A 1 9.20 61.41 -56.84
C MET A 1 7.80 61.57 -56.27
N VAL A 2 7.22 60.50 -55.72
CA VAL A 2 5.79 60.45 -55.38
C VAL A 2 5.61 60.11 -53.89
N LEU A 3 4.70 60.87 -53.30
CA LEU A 3 4.22 60.92 -51.91
C LEU A 3 3.54 59.62 -51.40
N PRO A 4 3.27 59.53 -50.08
CA PRO A 4 2.83 58.32 -49.37
C PRO A 4 1.30 58.18 -49.26
N CYS A 5 0.80 56.97 -49.01
CA CYS A 5 -0.51 56.73 -48.40
C CYS A 5 -0.66 55.32 -47.80
N TRP A 6 -1.53 55.24 -46.80
CA TRP A 6 -1.79 54.16 -45.83
C TRP A 6 -2.50 52.87 -46.33
N LYS A 7 -2.53 51.88 -45.39
CA LYS A 7 -3.47 50.73 -45.18
C LYS A 7 -2.97 49.37 -45.68
N PHE A 8 -3.20 48.20 -45.06
CA PHE A 8 -3.57 47.71 -43.71
C PHE A 8 -3.56 46.15 -43.82
N PHE A 9 -3.30 45.45 -42.71
CA PHE A 9 -3.53 44.02 -42.41
C PHE A 9 -2.70 42.91 -43.08
N GLY A 10 -2.12 42.05 -42.24
CA GLY A 10 -1.61 40.73 -42.62
C GLY A 10 -0.93 40.02 -41.45
N PHE A 11 -1.72 39.25 -40.70
CA PHE A 11 -1.32 38.32 -39.65
C PHE A 11 0.00 37.58 -39.89
N LEU A 12 0.85 37.48 -38.86
CA LEU A 12 1.58 36.25 -38.53
C LEU A 12 2.12 36.30 -37.09
N THR A 13 1.34 35.65 -36.24
CA THR A 13 1.74 34.85 -35.08
C THR A 13 3.24 34.56 -34.98
N ALA A 14 3.92 35.21 -34.05
CA ALA A 14 5.12 34.65 -33.45
C ALA A 14 4.68 33.66 -32.35
N ALA A 15 4.33 32.45 -32.77
CA ALA A 15 4.29 31.31 -31.88
C ALA A 15 5.73 31.11 -31.36
N ARG A 16 5.99 31.51 -30.11
CA ARG A 16 7.14 31.00 -29.38
C ARG A 16 6.92 29.50 -29.26
N LEU A 17 7.60 28.73 -30.11
CA LEU A 17 7.91 27.33 -29.83
C LEU A 17 8.61 27.29 -28.46
N CYS A 18 7.84 27.00 -27.42
CA CYS A 18 8.41 26.35 -26.25
C CYS A 18 8.67 24.90 -26.66
N GLU A 19 9.80 24.67 -27.31
CA GLU A 19 10.43 23.35 -27.25
C GLU A 19 10.58 23.01 -25.76
N GLY A 20 9.88 21.95 -25.33
CA GLY A 20 9.97 21.45 -23.98
C GLY A 20 11.41 21.07 -23.66
N LYS A 21 12.16 21.98 -23.05
CA LYS A 21 13.44 21.65 -22.43
C LYS A 21 13.15 20.70 -21.28
N GLU A 22 13.72 19.50 -21.39
CA GLU A 22 13.75 18.46 -20.36
C GLU A 22 14.02 19.06 -18.96
N PRO A 23 13.50 18.48 -17.87
CA PRO A 23 14.22 18.54 -16.61
C PRO A 23 15.51 17.74 -16.81
N LYS A 24 16.57 18.46 -17.19
CA LYS A 24 17.95 17.95 -17.32
C LYS A 24 18.61 17.68 -15.96
N SER A 25 17.87 17.78 -14.86
CA SER A 25 18.45 17.61 -13.53
C SER A 25 18.59 16.14 -13.18
N ASP A 26 19.74 15.79 -12.59
CA ASP A 26 19.99 14.44 -12.06
C ASP A 26 19.08 14.10 -10.86
N VAL A 27 18.45 15.12 -10.27
CA VAL A 27 17.46 15.03 -9.19
C VAL A 27 16.27 15.95 -9.51
N THR A 28 15.04 15.48 -9.31
CA THR A 28 13.82 16.30 -9.36
C THR A 28 13.07 16.17 -8.03
N THR A 29 12.91 17.29 -7.34
CA THR A 29 12.04 17.44 -6.17
C THR A 29 10.93 18.44 -6.48
N TRP A 30 9.90 18.50 -5.63
CA TRP A 30 8.79 19.45 -5.78
C TRP A 30 8.30 19.95 -4.41
N TRP A 31 7.40 20.94 -4.45
CA TRP A 31 6.84 21.61 -3.28
C TRP A 31 5.37 21.97 -3.48
N HIS A 32 4.64 22.17 -2.37
CA HIS A 32 3.27 22.67 -2.32
C HIS A 32 3.21 23.92 -1.44
N ASP A 33 2.86 25.06 -2.04
CA ASP A 33 2.78 26.34 -1.31
C ASP A 33 1.56 26.38 -0.38
N SER A 34 0.42 25.86 -0.82
CA SER A 34 -0.79 25.65 0.00
C SER A 34 -0.66 24.39 0.87
N SER A 35 0.32 24.37 1.76
CA SER A 35 0.54 23.27 2.70
C SER A 35 0.38 23.69 4.15
N VAL A 36 -0.21 22.82 4.96
CA VAL A 36 -0.49 23.09 6.38
C VAL A 36 0.05 21.99 7.28
N ILE A 37 0.55 22.38 8.45
CA ILE A 37 0.77 21.44 9.55
C ILE A 37 -0.55 21.39 10.31
N ASN A 38 -1.22 20.25 10.22
CA ASN A 38 -2.46 19.97 10.92
C ASN A 38 -2.38 18.53 11.42
N THR A 39 -2.60 18.31 12.71
CA THR A 39 -2.32 17.02 13.36
C THR A 39 -3.56 16.29 13.85
N ASN A 40 -4.73 16.93 13.81
CA ASN A 40 -5.95 16.44 14.48
C ASN A 40 -7.25 16.71 13.71
N ALA A 41 -7.23 17.49 12.64
CA ALA A 41 -8.41 17.82 11.84
C ALA A 41 -8.18 17.56 10.35
N SER A 42 -9.26 17.51 9.57
CA SER A 42 -9.17 17.56 8.12
C SER A 42 -8.50 18.86 7.65
N VAL A 43 -7.82 18.80 6.50
CA VAL A 43 -7.26 20.00 5.85
C VAL A 43 -8.28 20.57 4.88
N ALA A 44 -8.17 21.86 4.54
CA ALA A 44 -9.05 22.45 3.54
C ALA A 44 -8.89 21.75 2.18
N ALA A 45 -9.91 21.85 1.32
CA ALA A 45 -9.95 21.14 0.04
C ALA A 45 -8.74 21.46 -0.85
N ASP A 46 -8.28 22.71 -0.82
CA ASP A 46 -7.15 23.27 -1.57
C ASP A 46 -5.81 23.25 -0.81
N GLU A 47 -5.71 22.52 0.30
CA GLU A 47 -4.49 22.38 1.10
C GLU A 47 -3.92 20.96 1.09
N VAL A 48 -2.62 20.80 1.33
CA VAL A 48 -1.97 19.50 1.56
C VAL A 48 -1.37 19.43 2.95
N ARG A 49 -1.65 18.33 3.67
CA ARG A 49 -1.04 18.10 4.99
C ARG A 49 0.47 17.87 4.85
N ARG A 50 1.25 18.69 5.54
CA ARG A 50 2.70 18.62 5.61
C ARG A 50 3.14 18.00 6.92
N SER A 51 4.24 17.26 6.89
CA SER A 51 4.86 16.69 8.10
C SER A 51 5.01 17.72 9.20
N ARG A 52 4.52 17.35 10.38
CA ARG A 52 4.67 18.12 11.62
C ARG A 52 6.11 18.10 12.13
N ARG A 53 6.86 17.03 11.84
CA ARG A 53 8.13 16.72 12.51
C ARG A 53 9.36 16.79 11.61
N TYR A 54 9.24 16.48 10.31
CA TYR A 54 10.42 16.31 9.45
C TYR A 54 10.47 17.28 8.28
N LYS A 55 11.68 17.76 7.97
CA LYS A 55 12.05 18.43 6.72
C LYS A 55 13.05 17.54 5.99
N VAL A 56 12.84 17.33 4.70
CA VAL A 56 13.76 16.56 3.85
C VAL A 56 14.29 17.43 2.71
N SER A 57 15.58 17.27 2.42
CA SER A 57 16.22 17.88 1.25
C SER A 57 17.21 16.92 0.60
N ILE A 58 17.39 17.02 -0.71
CA ILE A 58 18.16 16.10 -1.53
C ILE A 58 19.30 16.85 -2.21
N SER A 59 20.49 16.26 -2.21
CA SER A 59 21.64 16.72 -2.98
C SER A 59 22.24 15.56 -3.76
N LEU A 60 22.97 15.85 -4.84
CA LEU A 60 23.88 14.86 -5.41
C LEU A 60 24.93 14.46 -4.37
N ALA A 61 25.31 13.19 -4.40
CA ALA A 61 26.20 12.60 -3.39
C ALA A 61 27.51 13.40 -3.26
N GLY A 62 27.71 14.02 -2.09
CA GLY A 62 28.92 14.79 -1.75
C GLY A 62 28.98 16.23 -2.23
N GLU A 63 27.92 16.77 -2.87
CA GLU A 63 27.93 18.15 -3.40
C GLU A 63 27.49 19.22 -2.38
N ASP A 64 26.76 18.82 -1.32
CA ASP A 64 26.18 19.72 -0.28
C ASP A 64 25.23 20.82 -0.83
N ASP A 65 24.80 20.71 -2.10
CA ASP A 65 23.77 21.55 -2.71
C ASP A 65 22.37 20.90 -2.52
N PHE A 66 21.70 21.24 -1.43
CA PHE A 66 20.47 20.58 -1.00
C PHE A 66 19.20 21.31 -1.44
N HIS A 67 18.38 20.62 -2.24
CA HIS A 67 17.05 21.09 -2.66
C HIS A 67 15.94 20.51 -1.79
N ARG A 68 14.96 21.33 -1.40
CA ARG A 68 13.82 20.89 -0.58
C ARG A 68 12.99 19.83 -1.31
N SER A 69 12.55 18.80 -0.59
CA SER A 69 11.58 17.82 -1.05
C SER A 69 10.37 17.86 -0.12
N PHE A 70 9.16 17.98 -0.69
CA PHE A 70 7.94 18.05 0.10
C PHE A 70 7.76 16.79 0.96
N VAL A 71 7.44 16.98 2.24
CA VAL A 71 7.16 15.87 3.16
C VAL A 71 5.67 15.92 3.49
N TYR A 72 4.92 15.00 2.88
CA TYR A 72 3.50 14.79 3.14
C TYR A 72 3.30 14.14 4.52
N GLU A 73 2.08 14.20 5.06
CA GLU A 73 1.70 13.47 6.27
C GLU A 73 0.28 12.93 6.16
N SER A 74 0.09 11.70 6.65
CA SER A 74 -1.22 11.09 6.84
C SER A 74 -1.39 10.72 8.31
N ILE A 75 -2.62 10.84 8.80
CA ILE A 75 -3.00 10.60 10.20
C ILE A 75 -4.21 9.65 10.24
N PRO A 76 -4.37 8.85 11.30
CA PRO A 76 -5.56 8.03 11.50
C PRO A 76 -6.85 8.84 11.32
N ARG A 77 -7.83 8.27 10.62
CA ARG A 77 -9.13 8.88 10.27
C ARG A 77 -9.04 10.18 9.46
N ASN A 78 -7.85 10.56 8.97
CA ASN A 78 -7.60 11.78 8.20
C ASN A 78 -7.93 13.08 8.96
N GLY A 79 -8.15 13.00 10.28
CA GLY A 79 -8.71 14.09 11.09
C GLY A 79 -10.22 14.32 10.94
N ASN A 80 -10.94 13.41 10.28
CA ASN A 80 -12.41 13.45 10.16
C ASN A 80 -13.12 12.82 11.37
N GLY A 81 -12.40 12.11 12.25
CA GLY A 81 -13.04 11.32 13.31
C GLY A 81 -13.87 10.15 12.74
N LYS A 82 -14.87 9.70 13.50
CA LYS A 82 -15.76 8.58 13.10
C LYS A 82 -16.87 9.05 12.15
N MET A 83 -16.55 9.88 11.17
CA MET A 83 -17.51 10.52 10.26
C MET A 83 -18.36 9.48 9.50
N LEU A 84 -19.68 9.54 9.67
CA LEU A 84 -20.65 8.68 8.96
C LEU A 84 -20.93 9.19 7.55
N ASP A 85 -21.02 10.51 7.38
CA ASP A 85 -21.44 11.17 6.15
C ASP A 85 -20.60 12.44 5.93
N PRO A 86 -19.90 12.61 4.78
CA PRO A 86 -19.14 13.84 4.48
C PRO A 86 -19.97 15.14 4.45
N ALA A 87 -21.29 15.05 4.25
CA ALA A 87 -22.21 16.19 4.29
C ALA A 87 -22.73 16.50 5.70
N GLN A 88 -22.49 15.62 6.67
CA GLN A 88 -22.86 15.77 8.09
C GLN A 88 -21.65 15.32 8.94
N PRO A 89 -20.53 16.07 8.89
CA PRO A 89 -19.27 15.65 9.52
C PRO A 89 -19.37 15.46 11.04
N GLU A 90 -20.36 16.07 11.68
CA GLU A 90 -20.67 15.91 13.11
C GLU A 90 -21.35 14.58 13.45
N LYS A 91 -21.87 13.85 12.45
CA LYS A 91 -22.57 12.59 12.67
C LYS A 91 -21.57 11.44 12.63
N GLU A 92 -21.50 10.70 13.73
CA GLU A 92 -20.59 9.58 13.87
C GLU A 92 -21.25 8.23 13.56
N TYR A 93 -20.47 7.29 13.03
CA TYR A 93 -20.85 5.87 13.00
C TYR A 93 -20.50 5.19 14.34
N ASP A 94 -21.19 4.10 14.63
CA ASP A 94 -20.95 3.24 15.79
C ASP A 94 -20.98 1.77 15.35
N PHE A 95 -19.82 1.27 14.89
CA PHE A 95 -19.65 -0.12 14.49
C PHE A 95 -19.09 -0.93 15.65
N ALA A 96 -19.66 -2.09 15.91
CA ALA A 96 -19.21 -2.99 16.99
C ALA A 96 -17.73 -3.38 16.84
N ASP A 97 -17.29 -3.66 15.61
CA ASP A 97 -15.90 -4.04 15.30
C ASP A 97 -14.99 -2.81 15.10
N GLY A 98 -15.53 -1.60 15.20
CA GLY A 98 -14.83 -0.35 14.94
C GLY A 98 -14.43 -0.15 13.47
N ASP A 99 -13.42 0.68 13.26
CA ASP A 99 -12.88 1.06 11.96
C ASP A 99 -11.41 0.64 11.77
N GLY A 100 -10.89 -0.15 12.71
CA GLY A 100 -9.49 -0.58 12.77
C GLY A 100 -8.53 0.39 13.46
N ILE A 101 -9.02 1.53 13.93
CA ILE A 101 -8.26 2.56 14.64
C ILE A 101 -8.73 2.61 16.08
N THR A 102 -7.78 2.53 17.00
CA THR A 102 -7.98 2.51 18.45
C THR A 102 -7.16 3.64 19.09
N ILE A 103 -6.09 3.31 19.82
CA ILE A 103 -5.22 4.27 20.50
C ILE A 103 -4.43 5.17 19.55
N GLU A 104 -4.30 4.81 18.27
CA GLU A 104 -3.38 5.46 17.33
C GLU A 104 -3.71 6.93 17.10
N ALA A 105 -5.00 7.28 17.08
CA ALA A 105 -5.44 8.66 16.94
C ALA A 105 -5.06 9.50 18.18
N ASP A 106 -5.28 8.95 19.37
CA ASP A 106 -5.03 9.62 20.66
C ASP A 106 -3.53 9.74 20.95
N GLU A 107 -2.76 8.71 20.59
CA GLU A 107 -1.31 8.71 20.67
C GLU A 107 -0.67 9.61 19.60
N GLY A 108 -1.45 10.14 18.66
CA GLY A 108 -0.95 11.04 17.61
C GLY A 108 -0.02 10.35 16.63
N ILE A 109 -0.23 9.05 16.38
CA ILE A 109 0.48 8.27 15.37
C ILE A 109 0.31 8.93 14.00
N SER A 110 1.37 9.00 13.23
CA SER A 110 1.34 9.58 11.89
C SER A 110 2.34 8.90 10.95
N MET A 111 2.07 9.02 9.65
CA MET A 111 2.91 8.50 8.59
C MET A 111 3.26 9.64 7.65
N ALA A 112 4.49 10.14 7.75
CA ALA A 112 5.05 11.13 6.84
C ALA A 112 5.86 10.46 5.74
N TRP A 113 5.85 11.04 4.54
CA TRP A 113 6.67 10.53 3.45
C TRP A 113 7.10 11.64 2.50
N THR A 114 8.18 11.38 1.78
CA THR A 114 8.63 12.23 0.67
C THR A 114 8.97 11.37 -0.54
N GLN A 115 8.79 11.94 -1.72
CA GLN A 115 9.16 11.31 -2.98
C GLN A 115 9.95 12.30 -3.82
N PHE A 116 10.95 11.78 -4.54
CA PHE A 116 11.72 12.52 -5.53
C PHE A 116 12.17 11.58 -6.64
N ILE A 117 12.63 12.15 -7.74
CA ILE A 117 13.19 11.42 -8.89
C ILE A 117 14.71 11.61 -8.88
N TYR A 118 15.47 10.55 -9.12
CA TYR A 118 16.94 10.60 -9.14
C TYR A 118 17.55 9.71 -10.22
N ARG A 119 18.74 10.06 -10.69
CA ARG A 119 19.49 9.35 -11.75
C ARG A 119 20.89 8.91 -11.34
N LYS A 120 21.37 9.39 -10.19
CA LYS A 120 22.72 9.19 -9.65
C LYS A 120 22.63 9.06 -8.13
N ASP A 121 23.72 8.64 -7.50
CA ASP A 121 23.83 8.62 -6.05
C ASP A 121 23.52 10.00 -5.46
N ILE A 122 22.77 10.00 -4.37
CA ILE A 122 22.35 11.21 -3.66
C ILE A 122 22.66 11.14 -2.17
N ASP A 123 22.66 12.29 -1.53
CA ASP A 123 22.55 12.41 -0.07
C ASP A 123 21.15 12.93 0.28
N VAL A 124 20.44 12.20 1.14
CA VAL A 124 19.15 12.59 1.72
C VAL A 124 19.42 13.21 3.08
N ARG A 125 19.07 14.49 3.25
CA ARG A 125 19.17 15.20 4.52
C ARG A 125 17.82 15.31 5.20
N ILE A 126 17.76 14.85 6.44
CA ILE A 126 16.59 14.89 7.30
C ILE A 126 16.89 15.79 8.49
N VAL A 127 16.00 16.72 8.78
CA VAL A 127 16.08 17.65 9.91
C VAL A 127 14.72 17.73 10.60
N THR A 128 14.70 17.85 11.93
CA THR A 128 13.45 18.13 12.66
C THR A 128 12.93 19.54 12.38
N THR A 129 11.61 19.71 12.38
CA THR A 129 10.96 21.00 12.11
C THR A 129 11.18 22.00 13.22
N ASP A 130 11.20 21.54 14.47
CA ASP A 130 11.35 22.30 15.72
C ASP A 130 12.81 22.42 16.21
N GLY A 131 13.75 21.75 15.54
CA GLY A 131 15.16 21.73 15.90
C GLY A 131 15.52 20.75 17.03
N SER A 132 14.58 19.92 17.49
CA SER A 132 14.84 18.85 18.45
C SER A 132 15.89 17.86 17.92
N SER A 133 16.62 17.24 18.84
CA SER A 133 17.64 16.24 18.48
C SER A 133 16.99 14.99 17.88
N ILE A 134 17.65 14.42 16.87
CA ILE A 134 17.34 13.08 16.33
C ILE A 134 18.43 12.05 16.70
N GLY A 135 19.40 12.48 17.51
CA GLY A 135 20.45 11.63 18.05
C GLY A 135 21.59 11.30 17.06
N PRO A 136 22.58 10.53 17.53
CA PRO A 136 23.70 10.08 16.69
C PRO A 136 23.23 9.12 15.59
N ALA A 137 24.09 8.83 14.61
CA ALA A 137 23.74 7.92 13.51
C ALA A 137 23.34 6.51 14.00
N SER A 138 23.86 6.06 15.14
CA SER A 138 23.47 4.80 15.80
C SER A 138 22.04 4.81 16.34
N ASN A 139 21.39 5.97 16.42
CA ASN A 139 19.99 6.13 16.79
C ASN A 139 19.03 5.89 15.62
N VAL A 140 19.57 5.79 14.40
CA VAL A 140 18.79 5.68 13.17
C VAL A 140 18.78 4.23 12.70
N VAL A 141 17.59 3.71 12.45
CA VAL A 141 17.37 2.43 11.75
C VAL A 141 16.74 2.74 10.40
N ILE A 142 17.25 2.10 9.34
CA ILE A 142 16.65 2.13 8.01
C ILE A 142 16.03 0.76 7.77
N ARG A 143 14.74 0.74 7.41
CA ARG A 143 14.03 -0.49 7.03
C ARG A 143 13.54 -0.42 5.58
N PRO A 144 13.69 -1.45 4.74
CA PRO A 144 14.28 -2.74 5.07
C PRO A 144 15.78 -2.69 5.39
N ALA A 145 16.20 -3.47 6.38
CA ALA A 145 17.57 -3.41 6.92
C ALA A 145 18.64 -3.88 5.92
N ASP A 146 18.25 -4.73 4.96
CA ASP A 146 19.14 -5.28 3.93
C ASP A 146 19.55 -4.26 2.84
N LEU A 147 19.02 -3.04 2.87
CA LEU A 147 19.46 -1.95 2.00
C LEU A 147 20.90 -1.49 2.30
N GLY A 148 21.35 -1.64 3.55
CA GLY A 148 22.74 -1.36 3.94
C GLY A 148 23.20 0.08 3.72
N PHE A 149 22.28 1.05 3.70
CA PHE A 149 22.60 2.45 3.45
C PHE A 149 23.45 3.06 4.57
N LYS A 150 24.35 3.95 4.19
CA LYS A 150 25.25 4.62 5.14
C LYS A 150 24.57 5.85 5.73
N VAL A 151 24.56 5.91 7.05
CA VAL A 151 23.97 7.02 7.83
C VAL A 151 25.07 7.82 8.52
N LYS A 152 24.94 9.14 8.51
CA LYS A 152 25.78 10.08 9.28
C LYS A 152 24.88 11.08 9.99
N SER A 153 25.27 11.51 11.19
CA SER A 153 24.62 12.64 11.89
C SER A 153 25.64 13.78 12.02
N PRO A 154 25.73 14.70 11.04
CA PRO A 154 26.69 15.81 11.12
C PRO A 154 26.37 16.82 12.23
N LYS A 155 25.12 16.84 12.72
CA LYS A 155 24.63 17.66 13.84
C LYS A 155 23.56 16.86 14.59
N ASP A 156 23.30 17.22 15.84
CA ASP A 156 22.34 16.50 16.69
C ASP A 156 20.92 16.43 16.12
N ASN A 157 20.49 17.45 15.37
CA ASN A 157 19.17 17.51 14.73
C ASN A 157 19.17 17.13 13.25
N THR A 158 20.27 16.63 12.70
CA THR A 158 20.45 16.41 11.26
C THR A 158 21.02 15.02 10.96
N VAL A 159 20.37 14.31 10.04
CA VAL A 159 20.80 13.00 9.54
C VAL A 159 21.00 13.09 8.03
N LEU A 160 22.08 12.49 7.56
CA LEU A 160 22.44 12.32 6.16
C LEU A 160 22.46 10.84 5.82
N ILE A 161 21.73 10.45 4.79
CA ILE A 161 21.68 9.08 4.29
C ILE A 161 22.19 9.07 2.86
N ARG A 162 23.25 8.29 2.59
CA ARG A 162 23.72 8.04 1.22
C ARG A 162 22.81 7.01 0.57
N VAL A 163 22.12 7.40 -0.50
CA VAL A 163 21.27 6.50 -1.29
C VAL A 163 21.88 6.32 -2.67
N PRO A 164 22.48 5.15 -2.96
CA PRO A 164 23.00 4.84 -4.29
C PRO A 164 21.88 4.75 -5.33
N PHE A 165 22.19 5.08 -6.58
CA PHE A 165 21.22 4.91 -7.67
C PHE A 165 20.92 3.44 -7.95
N GLN A 166 19.64 3.11 -7.91
CA GLN A 166 19.09 1.81 -8.26
C GLN A 166 18.05 1.98 -9.36
N LYS A 167 18.10 1.14 -10.41
CA LYS A 167 17.10 1.17 -11.50
C LYS A 167 15.69 0.87 -11.03
N SER A 168 15.55 0.08 -9.96
CA SER A 168 14.30 -0.19 -9.26
C SER A 168 13.86 0.97 -8.37
N GLY A 169 14.74 1.94 -8.06
CA GLY A 169 14.55 2.89 -6.97
C GLY A 169 14.76 2.27 -5.59
N ALA A 170 14.50 3.05 -4.54
CA ALA A 170 14.47 2.59 -3.16
C ALA A 170 13.24 3.15 -2.44
N ARG A 171 12.62 2.34 -1.59
CA ARG A 171 11.50 2.72 -0.71
C ARG A 171 11.82 2.22 0.69
N PHE A 172 11.99 3.12 1.64
CA PHE A 172 12.47 2.77 2.96
C PHE A 172 11.93 3.68 4.06
N SER A 173 11.73 3.10 5.23
CA SER A 173 11.46 3.79 6.49
C SER A 173 12.76 4.29 7.11
N VAL A 174 12.72 5.48 7.70
CA VAL A 174 13.80 6.04 8.53
C VAL A 174 13.26 6.23 9.93
N GLU A 175 13.87 5.54 10.89
CA GLU A 175 13.32 5.38 12.23
C GLU A 175 14.32 5.88 13.25
N PHE A 176 13.87 6.72 14.17
CA PHE A 176 14.67 7.25 15.26
C PHE A 176 14.24 6.54 16.54
N ARG A 177 15.17 5.95 17.30
CA ARG A 177 14.80 5.17 18.49
C ARG A 177 14.04 6.00 19.53
N ASP A 178 14.35 7.29 19.65
CA ASP A 178 13.67 8.21 20.56
C ASP A 178 12.26 8.63 20.08
N ASP A 179 11.83 8.20 18.89
CA ASP A 179 10.49 8.43 18.34
C ASP A 179 9.64 7.15 18.31
N LEU A 180 10.16 6.01 18.80
CA LEU A 180 9.41 4.76 18.80
C LEU A 180 8.28 4.77 19.84
N VAL A 181 7.14 4.18 19.47
CA VAL A 181 6.08 3.79 20.38
C VAL A 181 6.10 2.26 20.54
N THR A 182 5.89 1.80 21.76
CA THR A 182 5.77 0.37 22.08
C THR A 182 4.29 0.00 22.14
N TYR A 183 3.81 -0.80 21.18
CA TYR A 183 2.46 -1.34 21.23
C TYR A 183 2.42 -2.57 22.15
N ARG A 184 1.53 -2.52 23.14
CA ARG A 184 1.28 -3.63 24.07
C ARG A 184 -0.14 -4.13 23.90
N SER A 185 -0.34 -5.44 23.92
CA SER A 185 -1.63 -6.10 23.80
C SER A 185 -1.96 -6.90 25.06
N ASN A 186 -3.22 -6.91 25.46
CA ASN A 186 -3.75 -7.84 26.46
C ASN A 186 -4.50 -9.04 25.83
N GLY A 187 -4.47 -9.17 24.50
CA GLY A 187 -5.21 -10.17 23.73
C GLY A 187 -6.57 -9.69 23.20
N THR A 188 -7.04 -8.50 23.59
CA THR A 188 -8.29 -7.93 23.10
C THR A 188 -8.07 -6.52 22.54
N ASP A 189 -7.29 -5.71 23.25
CA ASP A 189 -7.03 -4.31 22.95
C ASP A 189 -5.55 -3.97 23.10
N TYR A 190 -5.15 -2.81 22.56
CA TYR A 190 -3.90 -2.20 22.98
C TYR A 190 -4.05 -1.57 24.38
N VAL A 191 -3.00 -1.67 25.17
CA VAL A 191 -2.96 -1.14 26.54
C VAL A 191 -1.71 -0.31 26.77
N ASN A 192 -1.80 0.72 27.62
CA ASN A 192 -0.66 1.60 27.93
C ASN A 192 0.29 1.02 28.98
N ASP A 193 -0.20 0.12 29.84
CA ASP A 193 0.58 -0.58 30.85
C ASP A 193 0.13 -2.04 30.96
N GLY A 194 1.03 -2.91 31.43
CA GLY A 194 0.85 -4.36 31.40
C GLY A 194 0.88 -4.93 29.97
N GLY A 195 0.23 -6.07 29.77
CA GLY A 195 0.17 -6.76 28.48
C GLY A 195 1.53 -7.20 27.93
N VAL A 196 1.50 -7.69 26.70
CA VAL A 196 2.66 -8.22 25.96
C VAL A 196 3.02 -7.25 24.84
N ILE A 197 4.32 -7.00 24.64
CA ILE A 197 4.78 -6.15 23.54
C ILE A 197 4.57 -6.91 22.22
N VAL A 198 3.78 -6.32 21.32
CA VAL A 198 3.50 -6.88 20.00
C VAL A 198 4.22 -6.12 18.89
N SER A 199 4.66 -4.89 19.13
CA SER A 199 5.39 -4.09 18.14
C SER A 199 6.14 -2.91 18.77
N GLU A 200 7.18 -2.46 18.08
CA GLU A 200 7.87 -1.20 18.32
C GLU A 200 8.11 -0.51 16.98
N GLU A 201 7.42 0.61 16.74
CA GLU A 201 7.45 1.32 15.46
C GLU A 201 7.41 2.84 15.70
N PRO A 202 7.81 3.67 14.72
CA PRO A 202 7.81 5.13 14.88
C PRO A 202 6.42 5.70 15.17
N LYS A 203 6.33 6.58 16.18
CA LYS A 203 5.16 7.43 16.43
C LYS A 203 4.93 8.39 15.26
N ASN A 204 6.02 8.97 14.73
CA ASN A 204 6.00 9.79 13.53
C ASN A 204 6.83 9.07 12.46
N GLY A 205 6.21 8.18 11.70
CA GLY A 205 6.87 7.46 10.60
C GLY A 205 7.40 8.42 9.54
N LEU A 206 8.59 8.14 8.99
CA LEU A 206 9.16 8.87 7.87
C LEU A 206 9.59 7.89 6.77
N ILE A 207 8.90 7.92 5.65
CA ILE A 207 9.21 7.06 4.49
C ILE A 207 9.84 7.89 3.36
N ILE A 208 10.89 7.36 2.76
CA ILE A 208 11.59 7.96 1.62
C ILE A 208 11.35 7.11 0.37
N PHE A 209 10.79 7.74 -0.68
CA PHE A 209 10.61 7.16 -2.00
C PHE A 209 11.60 7.78 -3.00
N ALA A 210 12.74 7.12 -3.19
CA ALA A 210 13.73 7.46 -4.20
C ALA A 210 13.39 6.74 -5.52
N SER A 211 12.53 7.35 -6.33
CA SER A 211 12.02 6.74 -7.57
C SER A 211 12.96 7.01 -8.76
N PRO A 212 13.21 6.02 -9.63
CA PRO A 212 13.91 6.27 -10.89
C PRO A 212 13.06 7.17 -11.79
N PRO A 213 13.59 7.72 -12.89
CA PRO A 213 12.77 8.42 -13.87
C PRO A 213 11.88 7.44 -14.63
N LEU A 214 10.66 7.87 -14.96
CA LEU A 214 9.80 7.11 -15.85
C LEU A 214 10.42 6.99 -17.25
N PRO A 215 10.22 5.85 -17.95
CA PRO A 215 10.44 5.75 -19.38
C PRO A 215 9.72 6.87 -20.16
N LYS A 216 10.38 7.43 -21.18
CA LYS A 216 9.88 8.59 -21.91
C LYS A 216 8.54 8.33 -22.61
N ASP A 217 8.32 7.10 -23.08
CA ASP A 217 7.09 6.63 -23.72
C ASP A 217 5.88 6.57 -22.78
N LEU A 218 6.12 6.59 -21.46
CA LEU A 218 5.06 6.62 -20.44
C LEU A 218 4.72 8.04 -19.97
N VAL A 219 5.37 9.07 -20.51
CA VAL A 219 5.09 10.47 -20.16
C VAL A 219 4.36 11.12 -21.35
N PRO A 220 3.03 11.30 -21.28
CA PRO A 220 2.26 11.88 -22.39
C PRO A 220 2.57 13.37 -22.58
N SER A 221 2.54 13.83 -23.84
CA SER A 221 2.71 15.25 -24.17
C SER A 221 1.43 16.05 -23.94
N LYS A 222 1.50 17.11 -23.11
CA LYS A 222 0.38 18.02 -22.85
C LYS A 222 -0.18 18.72 -24.09
N THR A 223 0.62 18.87 -25.14
CA THR A 223 0.22 19.57 -26.38
C THR A 223 -0.53 18.67 -27.37
N SER A 224 -0.66 17.37 -27.07
CA SER A 224 -1.38 16.43 -27.92
C SER A 224 -2.89 16.73 -27.94
N SER A 225 -3.51 16.66 -29.10
CA SER A 225 -4.97 16.82 -29.26
C SER A 225 -5.78 15.75 -28.49
N ASN A 226 -5.17 14.59 -28.24
CA ASN A 226 -5.78 13.46 -27.52
C ASN A 226 -5.66 13.55 -26.00
N VAL A 227 -5.13 14.66 -25.47
CA VAL A 227 -4.89 14.85 -24.03
C VAL A 227 -5.86 15.87 -23.44
N GLN A 228 -6.55 15.47 -22.37
CA GLN A 228 -7.23 16.38 -21.46
C GLN A 228 -6.26 16.75 -20.35
N VAL A 229 -5.95 18.04 -20.24
CA VAL A 229 -5.16 18.55 -19.12
C VAL A 229 -6.14 19.00 -18.04
N ILE A 230 -5.90 18.55 -16.81
CA ILE A 230 -6.63 18.94 -15.61
C ILE A 230 -5.73 19.88 -14.83
N HIS A 231 -6.18 21.12 -14.71
CA HIS A 231 -5.48 22.17 -13.96
C HIS A 231 -5.79 22.04 -12.47
N SER A 232 -4.82 22.41 -11.63
CA SER A 232 -4.98 22.43 -10.17
C SER A 232 -6.20 23.26 -9.77
N GLY A 233 -6.95 22.73 -8.80
CA GLY A 233 -8.15 23.34 -8.25
C GLY A 233 -9.26 22.32 -8.06
N LYS A 234 -10.47 22.86 -7.89
CA LYS A 234 -11.69 22.08 -7.86
C LYS A 234 -11.90 21.33 -9.18
N VAL A 235 -12.31 20.07 -9.08
CA VAL A 235 -12.82 19.30 -10.21
C VAL A 235 -14.21 18.72 -9.89
N THR A 236 -15.00 18.54 -10.95
CA THR A 236 -16.32 17.87 -10.94
C THR A 236 -16.37 16.92 -12.14
N GLN A 237 -17.42 16.10 -12.27
CA GLN A 237 -17.58 15.20 -13.43
C GLN A 237 -17.45 15.93 -14.79
N ASP A 238 -17.93 17.17 -14.87
CA ASP A 238 -17.88 17.98 -16.09
C ASP A 238 -16.44 18.40 -16.48
N THR A 239 -15.49 18.28 -15.57
CA THR A 239 -14.08 18.69 -15.80
C THR A 239 -13.32 17.70 -16.70
N PHE A 240 -13.70 16.42 -16.69
CA PHE A 240 -12.85 15.33 -17.18
C PHE A 240 -12.92 15.11 -18.70
N GLY A 241 -13.98 15.56 -19.36
CA GLY A 241 -14.15 15.39 -20.80
C GLY A 241 -14.13 13.93 -21.26
N SER A 242 -13.77 13.70 -22.53
CA SER A 242 -13.84 12.39 -23.19
C SER A 242 -12.58 12.00 -23.95
N LYS A 243 -11.46 12.66 -23.68
CA LYS A 243 -10.20 12.43 -24.40
C LYS A 243 -9.52 11.14 -23.94
N PRO A 244 -8.76 10.46 -24.83
CA PRO A 244 -8.07 9.20 -24.52
C PRO A 244 -7.13 9.26 -23.31
N THR A 245 -6.43 10.37 -23.15
CA THR A 245 -5.45 10.57 -22.08
C THR A 245 -5.87 11.74 -21.21
N MET A 246 -5.74 11.59 -19.90
CA MET A 246 -5.94 12.62 -18.90
C MET A 246 -4.63 12.87 -18.15
N ILE A 247 -4.23 14.13 -18.01
CA ILE A 247 -3.05 14.56 -17.26
C ILE A 247 -3.49 15.46 -16.11
N PHE A 248 -3.19 15.06 -14.88
CA PHE A 248 -3.23 15.97 -13.73
C PHE A 248 -1.91 16.71 -13.64
N GLU A 249 -1.97 18.03 -13.79
CA GLU A 249 -0.78 18.87 -13.61
C GLU A 249 -0.33 18.91 -12.15
N SER A 250 0.94 19.29 -11.92
CA SER A 250 1.42 19.56 -10.57
C SER A 250 0.52 20.59 -9.86
N GLY A 251 0.25 20.35 -8.58
CA GLY A 251 -0.69 21.13 -7.79
C GLY A 251 -1.75 20.26 -7.12
N ILE A 252 -2.71 20.91 -6.46
CA ILE A 252 -3.72 20.27 -5.63
C ILE A 252 -5.03 20.19 -6.43
N HIS A 253 -5.65 19.02 -6.45
CA HIS A 253 -6.92 18.77 -7.11
C HIS A 253 -7.86 18.11 -6.13
N TRP A 254 -9.12 18.51 -6.06
CA TRP A 254 -10.12 17.83 -5.23
C TRP A 254 -11.43 17.70 -5.97
N ILE A 255 -12.02 16.51 -5.87
CA ILE A 255 -13.36 16.30 -6.40
C ILE A 255 -14.40 16.71 -5.36
N GLU A 256 -15.41 17.46 -5.80
CA GLU A 256 -16.58 17.76 -5.00
C GLU A 256 -17.86 17.53 -5.79
N LYS A 257 -18.95 17.32 -5.06
CA LYS A 257 -20.30 17.36 -5.59
C LYS A 257 -21.13 18.27 -4.69
N ASP A 258 -21.81 19.23 -5.31
CA ASP A 258 -22.65 20.21 -4.62
C ASP A 258 -21.91 20.99 -3.50
N GLY A 259 -20.61 21.27 -3.71
CA GLY A 259 -19.76 21.97 -2.73
C GLY A 259 -19.21 21.07 -1.60
N ILE A 260 -19.43 19.75 -1.67
CA ILE A 260 -19.05 18.81 -0.62
C ILE A 260 -17.99 17.84 -1.15
N VAL A 261 -16.84 17.78 -0.48
CA VAL A 261 -15.78 16.80 -0.76
C VAL A 261 -16.16 15.42 -0.24
N GLY A 262 -15.58 14.37 -0.83
CA GLY A 262 -15.88 12.99 -0.41
C GLY A 262 -17.27 12.48 -0.83
N LYS A 263 -18.05 13.29 -1.57
CA LYS A 263 -19.35 12.94 -2.15
C LYS A 263 -19.32 12.58 -3.63
N ASP A 264 -18.12 12.41 -4.18
CA ASP A 264 -17.95 11.94 -5.55
C ASP A 264 -16.60 11.25 -5.78
N HIS A 265 -16.45 10.54 -6.89
CA HIS A 265 -15.17 10.00 -7.38
C HIS A 265 -15.07 10.18 -8.90
N ILE A 266 -13.88 10.09 -9.48
CA ILE A 266 -13.67 10.34 -10.91
C ILE A 266 -14.16 9.13 -11.70
N LYS A 267 -15.31 9.26 -12.37
CA LYS A 267 -15.78 8.25 -13.32
C LYS A 267 -15.30 8.61 -14.71
N LEU A 268 -14.30 7.89 -15.19
CA LEU A 268 -13.66 8.17 -16.47
C LEU A 268 -14.62 7.87 -17.63
N HIS A 269 -14.58 8.71 -18.66
CA HIS A 269 -15.29 8.43 -19.92
C HIS A 269 -14.73 7.15 -20.58
N PRO A 270 -15.53 6.34 -21.30
CA PRO A 270 -15.06 5.08 -21.90
C PRO A 270 -13.88 5.20 -22.87
N ASN A 271 -13.67 6.39 -23.46
CA ASN A 271 -12.49 6.66 -24.29
C ASN A 271 -11.22 6.83 -23.48
N THR A 272 -11.32 7.30 -22.23
CA THR A 272 -10.20 7.63 -21.36
C THR A 272 -9.63 6.35 -20.75
N HIS A 273 -8.45 5.97 -21.21
CA HIS A 273 -7.75 4.75 -20.79
C HIS A 273 -6.32 5.03 -20.31
N TYR A 274 -5.93 6.29 -20.20
CA TYR A 274 -4.62 6.68 -19.72
C TYR A 274 -4.74 7.87 -18.77
N VAL A 275 -4.40 7.67 -17.50
CA VAL A 275 -4.34 8.73 -16.48
C VAL A 275 -2.88 8.91 -16.09
N TYR A 276 -2.38 10.14 -16.19
CA TYR A 276 -1.03 10.52 -15.81
C TYR A 276 -1.03 11.58 -14.72
N PHE A 277 -0.28 11.35 -13.64
CA PHE A 277 -0.07 12.29 -12.55
C PHE A 277 1.33 12.90 -12.64
N GLU A 278 1.43 14.20 -12.86
CA GLU A 278 2.72 14.86 -12.80
C GLU A 278 3.36 14.71 -11.41
N PRO A 279 4.70 14.67 -11.31
CA PRO A 279 5.38 14.85 -10.03
C PRO A 279 4.90 16.15 -9.38
N GLY A 280 4.42 16.06 -8.14
CA GLY A 280 3.81 17.20 -7.44
C GLY A 280 2.30 17.35 -7.65
N ALA A 281 1.64 16.52 -8.46
CA ALA A 281 0.17 16.44 -8.44
C ALA A 281 -0.30 15.76 -7.14
N TYR A 282 -1.31 16.33 -6.48
CA TYR A 282 -1.96 15.77 -5.30
C TYR A 282 -3.47 15.79 -5.51
N VAL A 283 -4.06 14.64 -5.81
CA VAL A 283 -5.45 14.50 -6.25
C VAL A 283 -6.28 13.83 -5.16
N LYS A 284 -7.16 14.58 -4.52
CA LYS A 284 -8.10 14.10 -3.49
C LYS A 284 -9.35 13.53 -4.16
N ALA A 285 -9.25 12.28 -4.62
CA ALA A 285 -10.31 11.56 -5.31
C ALA A 285 -10.00 10.05 -5.37
N ALA A 286 -10.88 9.29 -6.02
CA ALA A 286 -10.62 7.94 -6.50
C ALA A 286 -10.93 7.83 -8.01
N LEU A 287 -10.46 6.77 -8.69
CA LEU A 287 -10.63 6.55 -10.13
C LEU A 287 -11.50 5.32 -10.44
N GLU A 288 -12.56 5.50 -11.22
CA GLU A 288 -13.32 4.42 -11.88
C GLU A 288 -13.06 4.44 -13.40
N TYR A 289 -12.39 3.42 -13.91
CA TYR A 289 -12.24 3.17 -15.34
C TYR A 289 -13.52 2.53 -15.91
N THR A 290 -13.91 2.99 -17.10
CA THR A 290 -15.05 2.43 -17.86
C THR A 290 -14.68 2.03 -19.29
N THR A 291 -13.38 2.06 -19.59
CA THR A 291 -12.86 1.86 -20.94
C THR A 291 -12.90 0.41 -21.36
N LYS A 292 -13.09 0.20 -22.66
CA LYS A 292 -12.94 -1.11 -23.33
C LYS A 292 -11.61 -1.22 -24.08
N HIS A 293 -10.69 -0.28 -23.88
CA HIS A 293 -9.38 -0.35 -24.52
C HIS A 293 -8.60 -1.58 -23.99
N PRO A 294 -7.90 -2.36 -24.84
CA PRO A 294 -7.18 -3.57 -24.41
C PRO A 294 -6.19 -3.32 -23.26
N THR A 295 -5.68 -2.10 -23.15
CA THR A 295 -4.83 -1.68 -22.05
C THR A 295 -5.35 -0.38 -21.43
N PHE A 296 -5.19 -0.24 -20.12
CA PHE A 296 -5.44 1.03 -19.44
C PHE A 296 -4.36 1.32 -18.41
N HIS A 297 -4.11 2.60 -18.15
CA HIS A 297 -2.88 3.04 -17.50
C HIS A 297 -3.17 4.06 -16.40
N THR A 298 -2.47 3.89 -15.29
CA THR A 298 -2.33 4.85 -14.20
C THR A 298 -0.84 5.07 -13.96
N VAL A 299 -0.30 6.21 -14.39
CA VAL A 299 1.14 6.44 -14.45
C VAL A 299 1.48 7.77 -13.79
N GLY A 300 2.70 7.92 -13.30
CA GLY A 300 3.19 9.20 -12.81
C GLY A 300 3.57 9.19 -11.35
N TYR A 301 4.21 10.26 -10.89
CA TYR A 301 4.73 10.39 -9.52
C TYR A 301 3.94 11.40 -8.68
N GLY A 302 2.64 11.54 -8.97
CA GLY A 302 1.70 12.23 -8.09
C GLY A 302 1.05 11.32 -7.06
N VAL A 303 0.21 11.93 -6.24
CA VAL A 303 -0.54 11.28 -5.15
C VAL A 303 -2.03 11.22 -5.50
N LEU A 304 -2.66 10.07 -5.30
CA LEU A 304 -4.11 9.89 -5.27
C LEU A 304 -4.53 9.66 -3.82
N SER A 305 -5.32 10.56 -3.25
CA SER A 305 -5.66 10.60 -1.82
C SER A 305 -7.16 10.38 -1.59
N GLY A 306 -7.49 9.42 -0.73
CA GLY A 306 -8.86 9.15 -0.28
C GLY A 306 -9.26 9.90 0.98
N GLU A 307 -8.47 10.89 1.43
CA GLU A 307 -8.59 11.48 2.77
C GLU A 307 -9.95 12.17 3.07
N ASN A 308 -10.68 12.56 2.03
CA ASN A 308 -12.00 13.18 2.14
C ASN A 308 -13.14 12.15 2.27
N TYR A 309 -12.88 10.87 2.03
CA TYR A 309 -13.89 9.82 2.12
C TYR A 309 -14.01 9.30 3.56
N VAL A 310 -15.23 8.98 3.96
CA VAL A 310 -15.50 8.23 5.20
C VAL A 310 -15.05 6.78 5.06
N TYR A 311 -14.82 6.11 6.18
CA TYR A 311 -14.59 4.66 6.21
C TYR A 311 -15.73 3.93 5.46
N MET A 312 -15.41 2.99 4.58
CA MET A 312 -16.37 2.26 3.74
C MET A 312 -17.31 3.16 2.90
N ALA A 313 -16.83 4.32 2.43
CA ALA A 313 -17.65 5.24 1.63
C ALA A 313 -18.37 4.53 0.47
N ASN A 314 -19.70 4.49 0.53
CA ASN A 314 -20.50 3.68 -0.37
C ASN A 314 -21.10 4.48 -1.53
N THR A 315 -20.65 4.19 -2.75
CA THR A 315 -20.98 4.94 -3.97
C THR A 315 -22.48 4.95 -4.31
N VAL A 316 -23.24 3.93 -3.91
CA VAL A 316 -24.70 3.86 -4.13
C VAL A 316 -25.53 4.28 -2.92
N LYS A 317 -24.86 4.60 -1.80
CA LYS A 317 -25.46 5.21 -0.61
C LYS A 317 -24.92 6.62 -0.39
N ASN A 318 -24.66 7.35 -1.48
CA ASN A 318 -24.18 8.74 -1.44
C ASN A 318 -22.90 8.92 -0.60
N TYR A 319 -21.97 7.97 -0.70
CA TYR A 319 -20.68 7.97 -0.02
C TYR A 319 -20.76 8.03 1.52
N THR A 320 -21.85 7.52 2.12
CA THR A 320 -21.91 7.29 3.57
C THR A 320 -21.14 6.04 3.96
N SER A 321 -20.77 5.93 5.25
CA SER A 321 -20.10 4.77 5.83
C SER A 321 -21.08 3.60 5.98
N VAL A 322 -21.25 2.84 4.90
CA VAL A 322 -22.12 1.65 4.84
C VAL A 322 -21.42 0.59 4.00
N LYS A 323 -20.89 -0.46 4.63
CA LYS A 323 -20.21 -1.54 3.91
C LYS A 323 -21.08 -2.12 2.80
N ASP A 324 -20.47 -2.24 1.64
CA ASP A 324 -20.95 -3.04 0.51
C ASP A 324 -19.73 -3.56 -0.24
N ASP A 325 -19.60 -4.89 -0.32
CA ASP A 325 -18.44 -5.54 -0.92
C ASP A 325 -18.28 -5.17 -2.41
N ARG A 326 -19.35 -4.75 -3.09
CA ARG A 326 -19.27 -4.28 -4.48
C ARG A 326 -19.16 -2.77 -4.59
N TYR A 327 -19.91 -2.01 -3.81
CA TYR A 327 -20.13 -0.57 -4.03
C TYR A 327 -19.44 0.37 -3.05
N SER A 328 -18.75 -0.15 -2.02
CA SER A 328 -17.79 0.64 -1.26
C SER A 328 -16.64 1.07 -2.16
N LEU A 329 -16.23 2.33 -2.05
CA LEU A 329 -15.36 2.98 -3.01
C LEU A 329 -13.95 2.38 -2.99
N ARG A 330 -13.46 1.95 -4.16
CA ARG A 330 -12.05 1.60 -4.40
C ARG A 330 -11.30 2.82 -4.88
N MET A 331 -10.00 2.86 -4.62
CA MET A 331 -9.15 3.94 -5.13
C MET A 331 -8.85 3.78 -6.63
N PHE A 332 -8.68 2.52 -7.07
CA PHE A 332 -8.64 2.14 -8.48
C PHE A 332 -9.73 1.12 -8.76
N TRP A 333 -10.68 1.47 -9.62
CA TRP A 333 -11.88 0.68 -9.80
C TRP A 333 -12.18 0.45 -11.27
N HIS A 334 -12.67 -0.75 -11.60
CA HIS A 334 -13.26 -1.02 -12.91
C HIS A 334 -14.43 -2.00 -12.73
N GLN A 335 -15.65 -1.57 -13.04
CA GLN A 335 -16.84 -2.38 -12.74
C GLN A 335 -17.20 -3.42 -13.82
N SER A 336 -16.60 -3.32 -15.00
CA SER A 336 -16.91 -4.18 -16.14
C SER A 336 -15.69 -4.42 -17.06
N VAL A 337 -14.61 -4.97 -16.52
CA VAL A 337 -13.40 -5.28 -17.29
C VAL A 337 -13.65 -6.46 -18.23
N MET A 338 -13.20 -6.36 -19.48
CA MET A 338 -13.29 -7.41 -20.48
C MET A 338 -12.13 -8.41 -20.32
N ASP A 339 -12.36 -9.64 -20.78
CA ASP A 339 -11.31 -10.66 -20.86
C ASP A 339 -10.07 -10.11 -21.57
N ASN A 340 -8.90 -10.39 -21.01
CA ASN A 340 -7.58 -10.00 -21.52
C ASN A 340 -7.29 -8.50 -21.56
N GLN A 341 -8.10 -7.64 -20.91
CA GLN A 341 -7.64 -6.27 -20.64
C GLN A 341 -6.46 -6.29 -19.66
N THR A 342 -5.54 -5.33 -19.83
CA THR A 342 -4.36 -5.19 -18.99
C THR A 342 -4.30 -3.82 -18.34
N TRP A 343 -4.20 -3.78 -17.01
CA TRP A 343 -3.91 -2.56 -16.27
C TRP A 343 -2.40 -2.36 -16.09
N HIS A 344 -1.91 -1.15 -16.33
CA HIS A 344 -0.54 -0.75 -16.01
C HIS A 344 -0.56 0.35 -14.94
N CYS A 345 -0.03 0.05 -13.76
CA CYS A 345 0.11 1.01 -12.66
C CYS A 345 1.59 1.28 -12.37
N ILE A 346 2.09 2.47 -12.71
CA ILE A 346 3.53 2.75 -12.74
C ILE A 346 3.83 4.09 -12.08
N GLY A 347 4.25 4.05 -10.82
CA GLY A 347 4.71 5.24 -10.09
C GLY A 347 3.79 5.82 -8.99
N PRO A 348 2.44 5.80 -9.11
CA PRO A 348 1.57 6.56 -8.22
C PRO A 348 1.78 6.22 -6.74
N THR A 349 1.54 7.22 -5.90
CA THR A 349 1.39 7.01 -4.45
C THR A 349 -0.09 7.11 -4.09
N LEU A 350 -0.62 6.08 -3.45
CA LEU A 350 -1.95 6.06 -2.89
C LEU A 350 -1.90 6.48 -1.41
N ASN A 351 -2.77 7.40 -1.00
CA ASN A 351 -2.88 7.86 0.38
C ASN A 351 -4.31 7.66 0.93
N SER A 352 -4.42 7.27 2.19
CA SER A 352 -5.67 7.25 2.96
C SER A 352 -6.87 6.59 2.25
N PRO A 353 -6.74 5.34 1.79
CA PRO A 353 -7.88 4.62 1.20
C PRO A 353 -9.02 4.42 2.22
N PRO A 354 -10.30 4.61 1.83
CA PRO A 354 -11.44 4.41 2.73
C PRO A 354 -11.89 2.94 2.84
N PHE A 355 -11.43 2.08 1.93
CA PHE A 355 -11.84 0.68 1.76
C PHE A 355 -10.77 -0.06 0.93
N ASN A 356 -11.11 -1.22 0.35
CA ASN A 356 -10.21 -1.98 -0.51
C ASN A 356 -9.65 -1.07 -1.61
N THR A 357 -8.36 -1.21 -1.92
CA THR A 357 -7.67 -0.21 -2.74
C THR A 357 -7.88 -0.40 -4.24
N MET A 358 -8.00 -1.65 -4.70
CA MET A 358 -8.17 -1.96 -6.11
C MET A 358 -9.00 -3.23 -6.36
N ASP A 359 -10.03 -3.12 -7.20
CA ASP A 359 -10.79 -4.24 -7.75
C ASP A 359 -11.14 -4.01 -9.24
N LEU A 360 -10.95 -5.04 -10.07
CA LEU A 360 -11.30 -5.07 -11.50
C LEU A 360 -12.37 -6.14 -11.73
N TYR A 361 -13.63 -5.77 -11.62
CA TYR A 361 -14.76 -6.69 -11.76
C TYR A 361 -14.99 -7.08 -13.23
N PRO A 362 -15.13 -8.37 -13.54
CA PRO A 362 -15.34 -8.82 -14.91
C PRO A 362 -16.69 -8.34 -15.44
N MET A 363 -16.75 -8.02 -16.73
CA MET A 363 -17.97 -7.59 -17.43
C MET A 363 -19.05 -8.67 -17.39
N ASN A 364 -18.65 -9.94 -17.54
CA ASN A 364 -19.53 -11.09 -17.44
C ASN A 364 -19.25 -11.83 -16.14
N SER A 365 -20.29 -12.39 -15.51
CA SER A 365 -20.11 -13.25 -14.34
C SER A 365 -19.19 -14.41 -14.70
N THR A 366 -18.17 -14.63 -13.89
CA THR A 366 -17.34 -15.82 -13.93
C THR A 366 -17.90 -16.86 -12.94
N PRO A 367 -17.74 -18.17 -13.18
CA PRO A 367 -18.11 -19.20 -12.20
C PRO A 367 -17.35 -19.03 -10.87
N HIS A 368 -16.07 -18.65 -10.96
CA HIS A 368 -15.21 -18.38 -9.82
C HIS A 368 -14.44 -17.06 -10.01
N GLU A 369 -14.05 -16.41 -8.92
CA GLU A 369 -13.37 -15.09 -9.00
C GLU A 369 -12.01 -15.21 -9.68
N GLU A 370 -11.28 -16.28 -9.38
CA GLU A 370 -9.97 -16.61 -9.95
C GLU A 370 -9.99 -16.85 -11.47
N ASP A 371 -11.17 -17.01 -12.07
CA ASP A 371 -11.34 -17.17 -13.52
C ASP A 371 -11.32 -15.82 -14.26
N ASN A 372 -11.20 -14.71 -13.53
CA ASN A 372 -11.12 -13.37 -14.13
C ASN A 372 -9.84 -13.24 -14.96
N LYS A 373 -10.00 -13.00 -16.28
CA LYS A 373 -8.90 -12.99 -17.26
C LYS A 373 -8.26 -11.62 -17.46
N VAL A 374 -8.41 -10.72 -16.49
CA VAL A 374 -7.70 -9.44 -16.49
C VAL A 374 -6.24 -9.66 -16.09
N SER A 375 -5.34 -8.80 -16.55
CA SER A 375 -3.94 -8.77 -16.13
C SER A 375 -3.56 -7.43 -15.51
N ALA A 376 -2.55 -7.43 -14.64
CA ALA A 376 -2.02 -6.23 -14.01
C ALA A 376 -0.48 -6.22 -14.01
N TYR A 377 0.10 -5.07 -14.40
CA TYR A 377 1.52 -4.78 -14.30
C TYR A 377 1.71 -3.57 -13.40
N ILE A 378 2.12 -3.82 -12.16
CA ILE A 378 2.26 -2.81 -11.10
C ILE A 378 3.74 -2.65 -10.79
N ARG A 379 4.26 -1.42 -10.85
CA ARG A 379 5.65 -1.16 -10.45
C ARG A 379 5.86 0.23 -9.87
N ASP A 380 6.81 0.35 -8.94
CA ASP A 380 7.13 1.61 -8.26
C ASP A 380 5.87 2.28 -7.68
N TYR A 381 4.92 1.47 -7.22
CA TYR A 381 3.64 1.85 -6.66
C TYR A 381 3.72 1.85 -5.14
N LYS A 382 3.06 2.82 -4.49
CA LYS A 382 3.11 3.03 -3.05
C LYS A 382 1.73 3.16 -2.47
N GLN A 383 1.53 2.68 -1.25
CA GLN A 383 0.35 2.89 -0.44
C GLN A 383 0.77 3.34 0.96
N VAL A 384 0.23 4.47 1.43
CA VAL A 384 0.54 5.10 2.72
C VAL A 384 -0.75 5.52 3.42
N GLY A 385 -0.71 5.72 4.74
CA GLY A 385 -1.87 6.24 5.49
C GLY A 385 -3.09 5.31 5.56
N ALA A 386 -2.93 4.03 5.22
CA ALA A 386 -3.97 2.99 5.25
C ALA A 386 -4.28 2.50 6.70
N TYR A 387 -4.82 3.39 7.53
CA TYR A 387 -5.11 3.08 8.93
C TYR A 387 -6.44 2.35 9.14
N TYR A 388 -7.45 2.61 8.30
CA TYR A 388 -8.75 1.93 8.41
C TYR A 388 -8.61 0.43 8.14
N PHE A 389 -9.43 -0.41 8.78
CA PHE A 389 -9.63 -1.79 8.35
C PHE A 389 -10.02 -1.87 6.86
N GLN A 390 -9.88 -3.05 6.25
CA GLN A 390 -10.23 -3.29 4.84
C GLN A 390 -9.44 -2.43 3.85
N THR A 391 -8.29 -1.91 4.27
CA THR A 391 -7.35 -1.19 3.40
C THR A 391 -6.28 -2.13 2.87
N ASP A 392 -6.76 -3.15 2.16
CA ASP A 392 -5.98 -4.18 1.51
C ASP A 392 -4.93 -3.60 0.57
N GLY A 393 -3.92 -4.40 0.24
CA GLY A 393 -3.19 -4.19 -1.01
C GLY A 393 -4.05 -4.50 -2.24
N THR A 394 -3.42 -4.54 -3.40
CA THR A 394 -4.13 -4.82 -4.66
C THR A 394 -4.55 -6.30 -4.75
N GLN A 395 -5.51 -6.63 -5.61
CA GLN A 395 -5.68 -8.00 -6.09
C GLN A 395 -4.48 -8.42 -6.96
N MET A 396 -3.96 -9.65 -6.80
CA MET A 396 -2.88 -10.18 -7.64
C MET A 396 -3.46 -10.92 -8.85
N TYR A 397 -3.96 -10.17 -9.83
CA TYR A 397 -4.30 -10.72 -11.14
C TYR A 397 -3.04 -11.24 -11.86
N ARG A 398 -3.23 -11.98 -12.96
CA ARG A 398 -2.12 -12.43 -13.83
C ARG A 398 -1.22 -11.25 -14.20
N GLY A 399 0.09 -11.45 -14.19
CA GLY A 399 1.05 -10.39 -14.54
C GLY A 399 2.13 -10.23 -13.49
N SER A 400 2.54 -8.98 -13.21
CA SER A 400 3.65 -8.74 -12.27
C SER A 400 3.41 -7.56 -11.34
N VAL A 401 3.89 -7.69 -10.12
CA VAL A 401 3.97 -6.60 -9.13
C VAL A 401 5.39 -6.51 -8.62
N ARG A 402 6.01 -5.33 -8.74
CA ARG A 402 7.40 -5.18 -8.30
C ARG A 402 7.77 -3.81 -7.77
N ASP A 403 8.79 -3.78 -6.92
CA ASP A 403 9.40 -2.54 -6.42
C ASP A 403 8.36 -1.65 -5.70
N VAL A 404 7.57 -2.23 -4.79
CA VAL A 404 6.42 -1.57 -4.13
C VAL A 404 6.63 -1.35 -2.64
N PHE A 405 5.90 -0.40 -2.07
CA PHE A 405 5.81 -0.17 -0.63
C PHE A 405 4.34 -0.03 -0.21
N TRP A 406 3.84 -0.88 0.69
CA TRP A 406 2.46 -0.81 1.15
C TRP A 406 2.33 -0.76 2.66
N HIS A 407 1.74 0.32 3.17
CA HIS A 407 1.08 0.33 4.47
C HIS A 407 -0.33 -0.23 4.32
N VAL A 408 -0.71 -1.21 5.13
CA VAL A 408 -2.02 -1.91 5.03
C VAL A 408 -2.56 -2.24 6.42
N ASN A 409 -3.88 -2.19 6.57
CA ASN A 409 -4.60 -2.73 7.72
C ASN A 409 -5.67 -3.75 7.27
N ASP A 410 -5.30 -4.56 6.30
CA ASP A 410 -6.02 -5.76 5.83
C ASP A 410 -5.07 -6.61 4.96
N ASP A 411 -5.57 -7.62 4.25
CA ASP A 411 -4.82 -8.51 3.35
C ASP A 411 -3.83 -7.72 2.46
N ALA A 412 -2.51 -7.93 2.62
CA ALA A 412 -1.52 -7.17 1.86
C ALA A 412 -1.37 -7.69 0.43
N ILE A 413 -1.29 -9.00 0.27
CA ILE A 413 -1.06 -9.72 -0.98
C ILE A 413 -2.16 -10.77 -1.15
N LYS A 414 -3.11 -10.52 -2.05
CA LYS A 414 -4.25 -11.40 -2.31
C LYS A 414 -3.97 -12.33 -3.49
N LEU A 415 -3.49 -13.54 -3.22
CA LEU A 415 -3.09 -14.54 -4.22
C LEU A 415 -4.31 -15.32 -4.74
N TYR A 416 -5.21 -14.63 -5.41
CA TYR A 416 -6.48 -15.18 -5.86
C TYR A 416 -6.48 -15.66 -7.30
N HIS A 417 -5.44 -15.36 -8.08
CA HIS A 417 -5.40 -15.64 -9.53
C HIS A 417 -4.08 -16.29 -9.92
N SER A 418 -4.12 -17.09 -11.00
CA SER A 418 -2.93 -17.77 -11.54
C SER A 418 -2.01 -16.82 -12.31
N GLY A 419 -0.72 -17.16 -12.39
CA GLY A 419 0.24 -16.44 -13.23
C GLY A 419 0.73 -15.09 -12.67
N ALA A 420 0.57 -14.85 -11.37
CA ALA A 420 1.03 -13.62 -10.72
C ALA A 420 2.49 -13.74 -10.26
N GLN A 421 3.34 -12.78 -10.63
CA GLN A 421 4.77 -12.77 -10.35
C GLN A 421 5.15 -11.55 -9.51
N LEU A 422 5.48 -11.76 -8.25
CA LEU A 422 5.71 -10.70 -7.26
C LEU A 422 7.19 -10.63 -6.88
N HIS A 423 7.78 -9.44 -6.92
CA HIS A 423 9.20 -9.23 -6.60
C HIS A 423 9.49 -7.92 -5.87
N ALA A 424 10.30 -7.93 -4.82
CA ALA A 424 10.75 -6.73 -4.10
C ALA A 424 9.57 -5.90 -3.52
N LEU A 425 8.88 -6.48 -2.57
CA LEU A 425 7.74 -5.89 -1.87
C LEU A 425 8.16 -5.49 -0.46
N THR A 426 7.90 -4.25 -0.06
CA THR A 426 8.05 -3.79 1.33
C THR A 426 6.68 -3.53 1.93
N ILE A 427 6.37 -4.18 3.04
CA ILE A 427 5.07 -4.13 3.70
C ILE A 427 5.23 -3.58 5.12
N TRP A 428 4.43 -2.57 5.45
CA TRP A 428 4.17 -2.12 6.81
C TRP A 428 2.74 -2.56 7.17
N LYS A 429 2.63 -3.62 7.97
CA LYS A 429 1.34 -4.14 8.40
C LYS A 429 0.90 -3.41 9.67
N ALA A 430 -0.36 -3.01 9.72
CA ALA A 430 -1.02 -2.62 10.95
C ALA A 430 -1.43 -3.87 11.74
N ARG A 431 -2.74 -4.12 11.94
CA ARG A 431 -3.22 -5.11 12.92
C ARG A 431 -4.26 -6.11 12.42
N ASN A 432 -4.67 -6.07 11.15
CA ASN A 432 -5.70 -6.95 10.62
C ASN A 432 -5.21 -7.80 9.45
N ASN A 433 -5.67 -9.06 9.41
CA ASN A 433 -5.45 -10.02 8.33
C ASN A 433 -3.98 -10.32 8.00
N ALA A 434 -3.75 -11.29 7.12
CA ALA A 434 -2.41 -11.76 6.80
C ALA A 434 -1.61 -10.80 5.92
N ILE A 435 -0.31 -11.05 5.80
CA ILE A 435 0.50 -10.45 4.73
C ILE A 435 0.10 -11.08 3.39
N ILE A 436 0.20 -12.40 3.26
CA ILE A 436 -0.20 -13.16 2.08
C ILE A 436 -1.52 -13.88 2.39
N GLN A 437 -2.57 -13.62 1.62
CA GLN A 437 -3.89 -14.23 1.79
C GLN A 437 -4.24 -15.13 0.60
N MET A 438 -4.75 -16.32 0.91
CA MET A 438 -5.12 -17.35 -0.07
C MET A 438 -6.52 -17.94 0.14
N GLY A 439 -7.20 -17.59 1.24
CA GLY A 439 -8.44 -18.19 1.68
C GLY A 439 -9.72 -17.49 1.20
N TRP A 440 -10.68 -17.39 2.11
CA TRP A 440 -12.08 -16.96 1.95
C TRP A 440 -12.99 -17.90 1.15
N LYS A 441 -12.44 -18.64 0.19
CA LYS A 441 -13.13 -19.69 -0.58
C LYS A 441 -12.13 -20.66 -1.22
N PRO A 442 -12.57 -21.87 -1.65
CA PRO A 442 -11.73 -22.78 -2.42
C PRO A 442 -11.29 -22.18 -3.74
N ARG A 443 -10.01 -22.32 -4.10
CA ARG A 443 -9.41 -21.70 -5.28
C ARG A 443 -8.55 -22.67 -6.07
N ASN A 444 -8.50 -22.50 -7.39
CA ASN A 444 -7.58 -23.21 -8.26
C ASN A 444 -6.57 -22.22 -8.87
N VAL A 445 -5.37 -22.16 -8.29
CA VAL A 445 -4.34 -21.17 -8.62
C VAL A 445 -3.02 -21.88 -8.86
N SER A 446 -2.33 -21.52 -9.93
CA SER A 446 -1.00 -22.04 -10.25
C SER A 446 -0.10 -20.98 -10.87
N ASP A 447 1.18 -21.31 -10.99
CA ASP A 447 2.19 -20.42 -11.57
C ASP A 447 2.26 -19.05 -10.86
N VAL A 448 2.29 -19.08 -9.53
CA VAL A 448 2.44 -17.88 -8.70
C VAL A 448 3.79 -17.90 -8.00
N SER A 449 4.50 -16.77 -8.04
CA SER A 449 5.73 -16.59 -7.27
C SER A 449 5.70 -15.29 -6.47
N VAL A 450 6.26 -15.33 -5.26
CA VAL A 450 6.53 -14.18 -4.41
C VAL A 450 8.00 -14.24 -4.02
N SER A 451 8.76 -13.19 -4.32
CA SER A 451 10.18 -13.13 -4.01
C SER A 451 10.58 -11.79 -3.42
N LYS A 452 11.56 -11.81 -2.50
CA LYS A 452 12.09 -10.60 -1.86
C LYS A 452 10.99 -9.79 -1.18
N LEU A 453 10.34 -10.41 -0.20
CA LEU A 453 9.33 -9.80 0.65
C LEU A 453 9.97 -9.29 1.94
N ARG A 454 9.76 -8.01 2.26
CA ARG A 454 10.26 -7.34 3.47
C ARG A 454 9.08 -6.84 4.27
N ILE A 455 8.81 -7.46 5.41
CA ILE A 455 7.79 -7.03 6.36
C ILE A 455 8.52 -6.24 7.44
N ILE A 456 8.47 -4.91 7.34
CA ILE A 456 9.28 -4.02 8.18
C ILE A 456 8.62 -3.73 9.52
N HIS A 457 7.30 -3.87 9.60
CA HIS A 457 6.49 -3.69 10.79
C HIS A 457 5.22 -4.54 10.71
N ASN A 458 4.77 -4.96 11.89
CA ASN A 458 3.47 -5.56 12.13
C ASN A 458 3.08 -5.26 13.59
N ARG A 459 1.77 -5.24 13.88
CA ARG A 459 1.27 -4.96 15.24
C ARG A 459 -0.06 -5.66 15.52
N TRP A 460 -0.19 -6.94 15.17
CA TRP A 460 -1.42 -7.68 15.52
C TRP A 460 -1.66 -7.69 17.03
N ILE A 461 -2.92 -7.54 17.44
CA ILE A 461 -3.30 -7.55 18.85
C ILE A 461 -3.36 -8.98 19.39
N LYS A 462 -3.89 -9.92 18.60
CA LYS A 462 -4.16 -11.28 19.03
C LYS A 462 -3.99 -12.27 17.89
N PRO A 463 -3.73 -13.56 18.17
CA PRO A 463 -3.90 -14.59 17.16
C PRO A 463 -5.36 -14.62 16.71
N ASP A 464 -5.58 -14.76 15.40
CA ASP A 464 -6.92 -14.90 14.83
C ASP A 464 -6.84 -15.88 13.67
N ALA A 465 -7.82 -16.79 13.61
CA ALA A 465 -7.95 -17.82 12.58
C ALA A 465 -8.83 -17.36 11.40
N TYR A 466 -9.86 -16.55 11.67
CA TYR A 466 -10.79 -16.05 10.66
C TYR A 466 -10.17 -14.94 9.83
N VAL A 467 -9.45 -14.03 10.48
CA VAL A 467 -8.61 -13.00 9.86
C VAL A 467 -7.13 -13.24 10.23
N PRO A 468 -6.46 -14.23 9.61
CA PRO A 468 -5.14 -14.73 9.99
C PRO A 468 -4.14 -13.66 10.43
N SER A 469 -3.73 -13.71 11.70
CA SER A 469 -2.63 -12.88 12.22
C SER A 469 -1.28 -13.56 11.95
N ALA A 470 -0.92 -13.64 10.67
CA ALA A 470 0.23 -14.41 10.20
C ALA A 470 0.86 -13.80 8.93
N ILE A 471 2.08 -14.25 8.62
CA ILE A 471 2.72 -13.93 7.33
C ILE A 471 1.96 -14.61 6.19
N LEU A 472 1.71 -15.91 6.28
CA LEU A 472 0.94 -16.68 5.32
C LEU A 472 -0.44 -17.07 5.90
N GLY A 473 -1.50 -16.52 5.33
CA GLY A 473 -2.87 -16.73 5.76
C GLY A 473 -3.72 -17.45 4.71
N ALA A 474 -4.60 -18.33 5.19
CA ALA A 474 -5.79 -18.72 4.44
C ALA A 474 -6.99 -18.67 5.38
N SER A 475 -7.76 -17.60 5.30
CA SER A 475 -9.02 -17.47 6.02
C SER A 475 -9.99 -18.60 5.67
N PRO A 476 -10.84 -19.04 6.61
CA PRO A 476 -11.91 -20.00 6.33
C PRO A 476 -12.98 -19.41 5.39
N PHE A 477 -14.00 -20.18 5.07
CA PHE A 477 -15.12 -19.76 4.22
C PHE A 477 -15.75 -18.46 4.71
N TYR A 478 -15.80 -17.44 3.84
CA TYR A 478 -16.47 -16.17 4.12
C TYR A 478 -17.99 -16.32 4.22
N GLY A 479 -18.58 -17.28 3.49
CA GLY A 479 -20.01 -17.54 3.47
C GLY A 479 -20.37 -19.01 3.19
N ASP A 480 -21.66 -19.32 3.28
CA ASP A 480 -22.21 -20.66 3.05
C ASP A 480 -22.48 -20.97 1.56
N PRO A 481 -22.44 -22.25 1.15
CA PRO A 481 -22.12 -23.42 1.96
C PRO A 481 -20.61 -23.65 2.13
N LYS A 482 -20.20 -24.03 3.35
CA LYS A 482 -18.81 -24.41 3.67
C LYS A 482 -18.50 -25.82 3.15
N LYS A 483 -17.90 -25.92 1.97
CA LYS A 483 -17.58 -27.20 1.32
C LYS A 483 -16.16 -27.20 0.76
N ILE A 484 -15.33 -28.10 1.27
CA ILE A 484 -14.00 -28.37 0.72
C ILE A 484 -14.08 -28.85 -0.75
N ASP A 485 -13.12 -28.46 -1.59
CA ASP A 485 -13.05 -28.87 -3.00
C ASP A 485 -11.70 -29.55 -3.31
N THR A 486 -11.70 -30.88 -3.28
CA THR A 486 -10.52 -31.74 -3.53
C THR A 486 -10.05 -31.72 -4.99
N ARG A 487 -10.77 -31.04 -5.90
CA ARG A 487 -10.39 -30.93 -7.32
C ARG A 487 -9.57 -29.68 -7.63
N ARG A 488 -9.39 -28.81 -6.63
CA ARG A 488 -8.67 -27.55 -6.75
C ARG A 488 -7.35 -27.61 -6.01
N THR A 489 -6.36 -26.88 -6.53
CA THR A 489 -5.05 -26.77 -5.90
C THR A 489 -4.59 -25.32 -5.89
N MET A 490 -3.99 -24.91 -4.77
CA MET A 490 -3.20 -23.68 -4.65
C MET A 490 -1.71 -24.02 -4.78
N GLN A 491 -1.09 -23.63 -5.89
CA GLN A 491 0.33 -23.80 -6.13
C GLN A 491 1.05 -22.44 -6.08
N VAL A 492 1.93 -22.26 -5.10
CA VAL A 492 2.63 -20.99 -4.85
C VAL A 492 4.09 -21.25 -4.44
N ASN A 493 5.02 -20.50 -5.03
CA ASN A 493 6.41 -20.45 -4.61
C ASN A 493 6.71 -19.13 -3.90
N ILE A 494 7.26 -19.18 -2.70
CA ILE A 494 7.61 -18.01 -1.87
C ILE A 494 9.08 -18.10 -1.52
N ASP A 495 9.86 -17.05 -1.80
CA ASP A 495 11.30 -17.03 -1.56
C ASP A 495 11.78 -15.69 -1.00
N ASP A 496 12.82 -15.72 -0.17
CA ASP A 496 13.48 -14.53 0.39
C ASP A 496 12.47 -13.62 1.14
N VAL A 497 11.99 -14.11 2.28
CA VAL A 497 11.07 -13.39 3.16
C VAL A 497 11.81 -12.94 4.41
N VAL A 498 11.75 -11.65 4.73
CA VAL A 498 12.26 -11.12 5.99
C VAL A 498 11.13 -10.45 6.75
N CYS A 499 10.93 -10.84 8.00
CA CYS A 499 10.10 -10.13 8.96
C CYS A 499 11.01 -9.51 10.04
N GLU A 500 10.96 -8.19 10.13
CA GLU A 500 11.77 -7.40 11.06
C GLU A 500 10.98 -7.07 12.34
N GLY A 501 11.68 -6.90 13.45
CA GLY A 501 11.08 -6.70 14.77
C GLY A 501 10.44 -7.96 15.35
N ILE A 502 9.38 -7.77 16.14
CA ILE A 502 8.61 -8.86 16.76
C ILE A 502 7.58 -9.36 15.75
N CYS A 503 7.76 -10.57 15.25
CA CYS A 503 6.90 -11.17 14.23
C CYS A 503 5.83 -12.07 14.86
N ALA A 504 4.62 -12.00 14.31
CA ALA A 504 3.55 -12.98 14.57
C ALA A 504 3.85 -14.33 13.89
N ALA A 505 2.83 -15.18 13.79
CA ALA A 505 2.93 -16.51 13.22
C ALA A 505 3.44 -16.53 11.76
N LEU A 506 4.20 -17.57 11.40
CA LEU A 506 4.58 -17.83 10.02
C LEU A 506 3.36 -18.15 9.17
N MET A 507 2.49 -19.03 9.66
CA MET A 507 1.29 -19.41 8.91
C MET A 507 0.06 -19.66 9.77
N THR A 508 -1.11 -19.28 9.26
CA THR A 508 -2.42 -19.63 9.81
C THR A 508 -3.36 -19.96 8.65
N ILE A 509 -3.60 -21.26 8.43
CA ILE A 509 -4.27 -21.76 7.22
C ILE A 509 -5.49 -22.60 7.61
N ALA A 510 -6.66 -22.24 7.09
CA ALA A 510 -7.84 -23.09 7.01
C ALA A 510 -7.89 -23.78 5.63
N PRO A 511 -7.54 -25.07 5.51
CA PRO A 511 -7.50 -25.72 4.21
C PRO A 511 -8.91 -25.90 3.62
N MET A 512 -9.15 -25.37 2.43
CA MET A 512 -10.42 -25.52 1.69
C MET A 512 -10.26 -26.21 0.33
N GLN A 513 -9.01 -26.41 -0.09
CA GLN A 513 -8.55 -27.03 -1.34
C GLN A 513 -7.18 -27.67 -1.09
N ASN A 514 -6.63 -28.38 -2.09
CA ASN A 514 -5.27 -28.90 -2.00
C ASN A 514 -4.22 -27.77 -2.08
N PHE A 515 -3.01 -28.04 -1.63
CA PHE A 515 -1.90 -27.12 -1.65
C PHE A 515 -0.63 -27.78 -2.22
N ASP A 516 0.17 -26.98 -2.94
CA ASP A 516 1.55 -27.22 -3.35
C ASP A 516 2.31 -25.92 -3.08
N LEU A 517 2.76 -25.77 -1.83
CA LEU A 517 3.33 -24.54 -1.31
C LEU A 517 4.80 -24.74 -1.01
N LYS A 518 5.65 -24.00 -1.71
CA LYS A 518 7.10 -23.99 -1.44
C LYS A 518 7.49 -22.66 -0.83
N MET A 519 8.20 -22.72 0.27
CA MET A 519 8.68 -21.54 0.97
C MET A 519 10.16 -21.71 1.32
N SER A 520 11.00 -20.81 0.81
CA SER A 520 12.45 -20.85 1.01
C SER A 520 13.00 -19.54 1.54
N ASN A 521 14.08 -19.63 2.31
CA ASN A 521 14.85 -18.47 2.80
C ASN A 521 13.97 -17.48 3.58
N VAL A 522 13.32 -17.97 4.63
CA VAL A 522 12.48 -17.16 5.53
C VAL A 522 13.30 -16.77 6.74
N ARG A 523 13.33 -15.48 7.09
CA ARG A 523 14.04 -14.97 8.26
C ARG A 523 13.15 -14.09 9.09
N PHE A 524 12.99 -14.45 10.36
CA PHE A 524 12.33 -13.62 11.37
C PHE A 524 13.41 -13.08 12.29
N GLU A 525 13.42 -11.76 12.52
CA GLU A 525 14.30 -11.18 13.54
C GLU A 525 13.96 -11.73 14.92
N MET A 526 12.66 -11.74 15.26
CA MET A 526 12.13 -12.38 16.44
C MET A 526 10.75 -12.98 16.16
N LEU A 527 10.48 -14.19 16.66
CA LEU A 527 9.13 -14.74 16.71
C LEU A 527 8.52 -14.43 18.10
N HIS A 528 7.27 -13.96 18.13
CA HIS A 528 6.56 -13.71 19.37
C HIS A 528 6.43 -14.99 20.20
N LYS A 529 6.79 -14.94 21.49
CA LYS A 529 7.00 -16.14 22.33
C LYS A 529 6.15 -16.21 23.60
N ASP A 530 5.24 -15.27 23.78
CA ASP A 530 4.37 -15.26 24.96
C ASP A 530 3.41 -16.46 24.93
N ALA A 531 3.40 -17.23 26.02
CA ALA A 531 2.68 -18.49 26.12
C ALA A 531 1.17 -18.32 26.33
N GLU A 532 0.73 -17.15 26.83
CA GLU A 532 -0.68 -16.86 27.07
C GLU A 532 -1.31 -16.27 25.81
N LEU A 533 -0.69 -15.24 25.21
CA LEU A 533 -1.19 -14.58 24.02
C LEU A 533 -0.99 -15.42 22.75
N ARG A 534 0.11 -16.17 22.65
CA ARG A 534 0.38 -17.13 21.55
C ARG A 534 0.35 -16.54 20.14
N LEU A 535 0.72 -15.26 19.97
CA LEU A 535 0.69 -14.58 18.66
C LEU A 535 1.70 -15.17 17.63
N GLY A 536 2.77 -15.80 18.08
CA GLY A 536 3.76 -16.47 17.21
C GLY A 536 3.38 -17.87 16.75
N ARG A 537 2.26 -18.41 17.28
CA ARG A 537 1.83 -19.78 17.05
C ARG A 537 1.28 -19.95 15.64
N SER A 538 1.94 -20.79 14.85
CA SER A 538 1.48 -21.14 13.51
C SER A 538 0.53 -22.35 13.55
N VAL A 539 -0.62 -22.27 12.87
CA VAL A 539 -1.62 -23.35 12.85
C VAL A 539 -2.12 -23.69 11.45
N VAL A 540 -2.38 -24.97 11.20
CA VAL A 540 -2.98 -25.45 9.94
C VAL A 540 -4.09 -26.46 10.21
N GLY A 541 -5.30 -26.19 9.70
CA GLY A 541 -6.45 -27.10 9.80
C GLY A 541 -6.93 -27.31 11.24
N MET A 542 -6.77 -26.30 12.09
CA MET A 542 -7.21 -26.31 13.49
C MET A 542 -7.31 -24.89 14.08
N ASP A 543 -7.95 -24.79 15.23
CA ASP A 543 -8.11 -23.56 16.00
C ASP A 543 -6.80 -22.83 16.30
N ALA A 544 -6.74 -21.54 15.94
CA ALA A 544 -5.66 -20.60 16.29
C ALA A 544 -5.81 -20.01 17.69
N GLY A 545 -7.02 -20.01 18.27
CA GLY A 545 -7.39 -19.45 19.57
C GLY A 545 -8.88 -19.07 19.64
N GLU A 546 -9.42 -18.94 20.86
CA GLU A 546 -10.78 -18.42 21.18
C GLU A 546 -11.98 -19.13 20.53
N GLY A 547 -11.86 -20.40 20.10
CA GLY A 547 -12.97 -21.17 19.56
C GLY A 547 -13.26 -20.91 18.08
N MET A 548 -12.29 -20.32 17.36
CA MET A 548 -12.36 -20.06 15.92
C MET A 548 -11.75 -21.24 15.16
N ASP A 549 -12.59 -22.24 14.89
CA ASP A 549 -12.16 -23.49 14.28
C ASP A 549 -11.85 -23.33 12.78
N ASN A 550 -10.56 -23.44 12.41
CA ASN A 550 -10.13 -23.55 11.00
C ASN A 550 -10.41 -24.93 10.40
N TYR A 551 -10.96 -25.86 11.19
CA TYR A 551 -11.40 -27.14 10.68
C TYR A 551 -12.72 -27.02 9.90
N THR A 552 -12.75 -27.64 8.73
CA THR A 552 -13.97 -27.86 7.96
C THR A 552 -14.12 -29.36 7.73
N PRO A 553 -15.30 -29.96 8.00
CA PRO A 553 -15.54 -31.37 7.74
C PRO A 553 -15.12 -31.78 6.33
N GLY A 554 -14.35 -32.87 6.25
CA GLY A 554 -13.81 -33.39 4.99
C GLY A 554 -12.38 -32.94 4.67
N GLN A 555 -11.79 -32.01 5.43
CA GLN A 555 -10.40 -31.55 5.22
C GLN A 555 -9.35 -32.67 5.14
N GLY A 556 -9.58 -33.81 5.80
CA GLY A 556 -8.70 -34.98 5.69
C GLY A 556 -8.63 -35.63 4.31
N ASN A 557 -9.45 -35.18 3.35
CA ASN A 557 -9.39 -35.59 1.95
C ASN A 557 -8.53 -34.65 1.09
N LEU A 558 -7.95 -33.61 1.67
CA LEU A 558 -7.08 -32.64 0.98
C LEU A 558 -5.62 -33.04 1.13
N THR A 559 -4.79 -32.62 0.18
CA THR A 559 -3.33 -32.65 0.33
C THR A 559 -2.78 -31.27 0.66
N LEU A 560 -1.84 -31.17 1.60
CA LEU A 560 -1.25 -29.93 2.07
C LEU A 560 0.03 -29.54 1.31
N GLY A 561 0.87 -30.48 0.88
CA GLY A 561 2.05 -30.21 0.04
C GLY A 561 2.88 -28.99 0.45
N ILE A 562 3.09 -28.75 1.75
CA ILE A 562 3.85 -27.60 2.27
C ILE A 562 5.32 -27.99 2.44
N HIS A 563 6.22 -27.28 1.78
CA HIS A 563 7.66 -27.48 1.87
C HIS A 563 8.35 -26.20 2.32
N ILE A 564 8.94 -26.22 3.52
CA ILE A 564 9.66 -25.08 4.12
C ILE A 564 11.16 -25.41 4.12
N THR A 565 11.98 -24.48 3.64
CA THR A 565 13.45 -24.64 3.59
C THR A 565 14.15 -23.39 4.09
N ASN A 566 15.23 -23.52 4.85
CA ASN A 566 16.03 -22.41 5.38
C ASN A 566 15.18 -21.37 6.13
N TRP A 567 14.31 -21.81 7.04
CA TRP A 567 13.61 -20.90 7.94
C TRP A 567 14.46 -20.60 9.16
N THR A 568 14.70 -19.32 9.44
CA THR A 568 15.48 -18.85 10.59
C THR A 568 14.68 -17.92 11.49
N ILE A 569 14.88 -18.04 12.80
CA ILE A 569 14.37 -17.14 13.83
C ILE A 569 15.57 -16.64 14.64
N GLY A 570 15.83 -15.33 14.57
CA GLY A 570 17.10 -14.75 14.99
C GLY A 570 18.25 -15.39 14.20
N ASP A 571 19.16 -16.03 14.92
CA ASP A 571 20.35 -16.67 14.34
C ASP A 571 20.23 -18.21 14.28
N LYS A 572 19.03 -18.75 14.54
CA LYS A 572 18.79 -20.20 14.62
C LYS A 572 17.89 -20.68 13.49
N GLU A 573 18.28 -21.79 12.88
CA GLU A 573 17.48 -22.50 11.90
C GLU A 573 16.37 -23.33 12.56
N VAL A 574 15.22 -23.35 11.91
CA VAL A 574 14.07 -24.17 12.28
C VAL A 574 14.07 -25.42 11.42
N ASP A 575 14.12 -26.58 12.07
CA ASP A 575 14.14 -27.90 11.46
C ASP A 575 13.07 -28.80 12.07
N LYS A 576 12.99 -30.05 11.61
CA LYS A 576 12.04 -31.06 12.13
C LYS A 576 12.13 -31.32 13.64
N ASN A 577 13.26 -31.02 14.28
CA ASN A 577 13.49 -31.30 15.70
C ASN A 577 13.04 -30.14 16.59
N ASN A 578 12.94 -28.93 16.04
CA ASN A 578 12.62 -27.72 16.78
C ASN A 578 11.46 -26.90 16.17
N ALA A 579 10.73 -27.44 15.19
CA ALA A 579 9.60 -26.79 14.55
C ALA A 579 8.32 -26.77 15.39
N SER A 580 8.11 -27.74 16.29
CA SER A 580 6.81 -27.94 16.98
C SER A 580 6.36 -26.76 17.84
N GLU A 581 5.07 -26.78 18.23
CA GLU A 581 4.38 -25.74 18.98
C GLU A 581 5.13 -25.19 20.21
N ASP A 582 5.71 -26.06 21.04
CA ASP A 582 6.30 -25.67 22.33
C ASP A 582 7.81 -25.32 22.25
N VAL A 583 8.35 -25.18 21.04
CA VAL A 583 9.78 -24.94 20.78
C VAL A 583 9.96 -23.78 19.79
N LEU A 584 11.10 -23.72 19.09
CA LEU A 584 11.53 -22.55 18.33
C LEU A 584 10.51 -22.14 17.24
N GLY A 585 10.05 -23.10 16.44
CA GLY A 585 9.18 -22.83 15.28
C GLY A 585 7.71 -22.58 15.62
N GLN A 586 7.23 -22.98 16.81
CA GLN A 586 5.83 -22.83 17.22
C GLN A 586 4.79 -23.29 16.17
N LEU A 587 5.12 -24.34 15.40
CA LEU A 587 4.29 -24.86 14.33
C LEU A 587 3.40 -26.00 14.83
N LYS A 588 2.10 -25.88 14.57
CA LYS A 588 1.11 -26.92 14.84
C LYS A 588 0.25 -27.21 13.61
N ILE A 589 0.56 -28.31 12.95
CA ILE A 589 -0.19 -28.81 11.80
C ILE A 589 -1.10 -29.96 12.27
N ASN A 590 -2.31 -30.03 11.72
CA ASN A 590 -3.27 -31.07 12.10
C ASN A 590 -2.65 -32.45 11.78
N PRO A 591 -2.63 -33.41 12.73
CA PRO A 591 -2.02 -34.74 12.52
C PRO A 591 -2.56 -35.49 11.30
N MET A 592 -3.74 -35.13 10.80
CA MET A 592 -4.26 -35.70 9.55
C MET A 592 -3.39 -35.39 8.31
N PHE A 593 -2.52 -34.39 8.39
CA PHE A 593 -1.57 -34.01 7.33
C PHE A 593 -0.15 -34.51 7.59
N ASP A 594 0.07 -35.40 8.58
CA ASP A 594 1.38 -35.97 8.85
C ASP A 594 1.94 -36.69 7.61
N GLY A 595 3.16 -36.33 7.20
CA GLY A 595 3.82 -36.84 5.99
C GLY A 595 3.52 -36.05 4.71
N ASP A 596 2.64 -35.05 4.76
CA ASP A 596 2.27 -34.19 3.62
C ASP A 596 2.84 -32.76 3.73
N TRP A 597 3.85 -32.60 4.58
CA TRP A 597 4.63 -31.37 4.70
C TRP A 597 6.06 -31.70 5.13
N THR A 598 7.01 -30.82 4.81
CA THR A 598 8.41 -30.94 5.22
C THR A 598 8.97 -29.61 5.70
N ILE A 599 9.96 -29.69 6.59
CA ILE A 599 10.81 -28.59 6.98
C ILE A 599 12.26 -29.07 7.06
N GLU A 600 13.17 -28.36 6.40
CA GLU A 600 14.61 -28.67 6.36
C GLU A 600 15.50 -27.43 6.40
#